data_AF-A0A367YJU4-F1
#
_entry.id   AF-A0A367YJU4-F1
#
_cell.length_a   1.000
_cell.length_b   1.000
_cell.length_c   1.000
_cell.angle_alpha   90.00
_cell.angle_beta   90.00
_cell.angle_gamma   90.00
#
_symmetry.space_group_name_H-M   'P 1'
#
loop_
_entity.id
_entity.type
_entity.pdbx_description
1 polymer ?
#
loop_
_entity_poly.entity_id
_entity_poly.type
_entity_poly.pdbx_seq_one_letter_code
_entity_poly.pdbx_strand_id
1 'polypeptide(L)'
;MITNQEFNQNIEQFLELVLENLQLNDGKEVRVVNHYVKHLPFDKSYAFASLSLTAVRLDFTVSYHDYYQVPVINCRMYENGKFLSMVQSQSVLNPTTQTSVELQDHHLLDQPWLQIHPCETLLTIDAHLQNAPSTKRYNHVVEYLCCWFGLYGLPSLFPQFRFRPSIYY
;
A
#
# COMPACT_ATOMS: atom_id res chain seq x y z
N MET A 1 -4.08 -12.90 -10.57
CA MET A 1 -2.67 -13.05 -10.10
C MET A 1 -1.70 -12.28 -11.00
N ILE A 2 -0.60 -11.75 -10.44
CA ILE A 2 0.52 -11.11 -11.16
C ILE A 2 1.85 -11.71 -10.70
N THR A 3 2.88 -11.64 -11.54
CA THR A 3 4.25 -12.08 -11.24
C THR A 3 5.12 -10.95 -10.67
N ASN A 4 6.27 -11.30 -10.06
CA ASN A 4 7.27 -10.32 -9.61
C ASN A 4 7.79 -9.43 -10.74
N GLN A 5 8.00 -10.01 -11.93
CA GLN A 5 8.47 -9.28 -13.10
C GLN A 5 7.41 -8.25 -13.56
N GLU A 6 6.15 -8.68 -13.67
CA GLU A 6 5.03 -7.79 -14.00
C GLU A 6 4.87 -6.69 -12.94
N PHE A 7 4.99 -7.03 -11.65
CA PHE A 7 4.98 -6.07 -10.57
C PHE A 7 6.08 -5.01 -10.74
N ASN A 8 7.34 -5.44 -10.91
CA ASN A 8 8.49 -4.54 -11.06
C ASN A 8 8.31 -3.57 -12.25
N GLN A 9 7.77 -4.06 -13.37
CA GLN A 9 7.55 -3.26 -14.57
C GLN A 9 6.46 -2.19 -14.42
N ASN A 10 5.54 -2.35 -13.45
CA ASN A 10 4.36 -1.51 -13.30
C ASN A 10 4.29 -0.73 -11.98
N ILE A 11 5.23 -0.99 -11.05
CA ILE A 11 5.19 -0.42 -9.70
C ILE A 11 5.29 1.11 -9.68
N GLU A 12 5.99 1.71 -10.63
CA GLU A 12 6.14 3.16 -10.75
C GLU A 12 4.81 3.83 -11.13
N GLN A 13 4.19 3.38 -12.22
CA GLN A 13 2.85 3.86 -12.63
C GLN A 13 1.81 3.63 -11.54
N PHE A 14 1.87 2.49 -10.84
CA PHE A 14 0.99 2.22 -9.72
C PHE A 14 1.21 3.22 -8.56
N LEU A 15 2.45 3.52 -8.20
CA LEU A 15 2.76 4.48 -7.13
C LEU A 15 2.23 5.88 -7.46
N GLU A 16 2.39 6.34 -8.70
CA GLU A 16 1.83 7.62 -9.16
C GLU A 16 0.31 7.67 -8.95
N LEU A 17 -0.41 6.62 -9.39
CA LEU A 17 -1.85 6.51 -9.19
C LEU A 17 -2.25 6.51 -7.72
N VAL A 18 -1.49 5.85 -6.86
CA VAL A 18 -1.72 5.89 -5.41
C VAL A 18 -1.61 7.33 -4.92
N LEU A 19 -0.54 8.04 -5.24
CA LEU A 19 -0.31 9.39 -4.74
C LEU A 19 -1.34 10.41 -5.25
N GLU A 20 -1.80 10.27 -6.49
CA GLU A 20 -2.82 11.16 -7.07
C GLU A 20 -4.22 10.93 -6.50
N ASN A 21 -4.54 9.70 -6.08
CA ASN A 21 -5.91 9.30 -5.72
C ASN A 21 -6.08 8.99 -4.23
N LEU A 22 -5.03 9.11 -3.43
CA LEU A 22 -5.06 8.91 -1.98
C LEU A 22 -5.45 10.21 -1.27
N GLN A 23 -6.55 10.16 -0.51
CA GLN A 23 -7.12 11.33 0.16
C GLN A 23 -7.61 10.95 1.57
N LEU A 24 -7.83 11.95 2.43
CA LEU A 24 -8.50 11.78 3.73
C LEU A 24 -9.99 12.11 3.64
N ASN A 25 -10.80 11.37 4.41
CA ASN A 25 -12.26 11.53 4.45
C ASN A 25 -12.75 12.89 4.92
N ASP A 26 -11.96 13.56 5.76
CA ASP A 26 -12.27 14.85 6.37
C ASP A 26 -11.80 16.04 5.51
N GLY A 27 -11.30 15.78 4.29
CA GLY A 27 -10.83 16.81 3.36
C GLY A 27 -9.49 17.42 3.74
N LYS A 28 -8.81 16.92 4.79
CA LYS A 28 -7.45 17.37 5.11
C LYS A 28 -6.47 16.96 4.01
N GLU A 29 -5.50 17.83 3.75
CA GLU A 29 -4.46 17.55 2.77
C GLU A 29 -3.49 16.48 3.28
N VAL A 30 -3.26 15.49 2.42
CA VAL A 30 -2.15 14.54 2.55
C VAL A 30 -0.98 15.13 1.78
N ARG A 31 0.06 15.58 2.48
CA ARG A 31 1.24 16.11 1.81
C ARG A 31 2.24 14.99 1.56
N VAL A 32 2.58 14.74 0.30
CA VAL A 32 3.68 13.84 -0.06
C VAL A 32 5.01 14.54 0.26
N VAL A 33 5.80 13.95 1.15
CA VAL A 33 7.12 14.47 1.56
C VAL A 33 8.22 13.94 0.66
N ASN A 34 8.17 12.65 0.35
CA ASN A 34 9.12 11.96 -0.50
C ASN A 34 8.47 10.71 -1.08
N HIS A 35 8.83 10.32 -2.28
CA HIS A 35 8.46 9.04 -2.86
C HIS A 35 9.51 8.61 -3.89
N TYR A 36 9.70 7.31 -4.06
CA TYR A 36 10.57 6.75 -5.07
C TYR A 36 10.29 5.26 -5.27
N VAL A 37 10.70 4.74 -6.42
CA VAL A 37 10.86 3.30 -6.63
C VAL A 37 12.34 2.97 -6.50
N LYS A 38 12.66 1.93 -5.73
CA LYS A 38 14.02 1.42 -5.61
C LYS A 38 14.11 0.03 -6.23
N HIS A 39 15.05 -0.12 -7.15
CA HIS A 39 15.47 -1.40 -7.69
C HIS A 39 16.61 -1.97 -6.86
N LEU A 40 16.51 -3.25 -6.53
CA LEU A 40 17.43 -4.03 -5.73
C LEU A 40 18.01 -5.17 -6.57
N PRO A 41 19.11 -5.80 -6.12
CA PRO A 41 19.61 -7.03 -6.74
C PRO A 41 18.54 -8.13 -6.82
N PHE A 42 18.77 -9.12 -7.68
CA PHE A 42 17.89 -10.28 -7.87
C PHE A 42 16.48 -9.94 -8.37
N ASP A 43 16.37 -8.91 -9.22
CA ASP A 43 15.10 -8.46 -9.82
C ASP A 43 14.04 -8.15 -8.75
N LYS A 44 14.43 -7.39 -7.73
CA LYS A 44 13.51 -6.94 -6.68
C LYS A 44 13.31 -5.44 -6.76
N SER A 45 12.06 -5.01 -6.58
CA SER A 45 11.75 -3.59 -6.45
C SER A 45 10.79 -3.35 -5.30
N TYR A 46 10.88 -2.15 -4.72
CA TYR A 46 9.84 -1.64 -3.83
C TYR A 46 9.57 -0.17 -4.13
N ALA A 47 8.31 0.21 -3.97
CA ALA A 47 7.88 1.59 -3.96
C ALA A 47 7.91 2.07 -2.52
N PHE A 48 8.35 3.30 -2.30
CA PHE A 48 8.33 3.98 -1.03
C PHE A 48 7.60 5.30 -1.16
N ALA A 49 6.79 5.64 -0.16
CA ALA A 49 6.24 6.98 -0.02
C ALA A 49 6.19 7.38 1.45
N SER A 50 6.47 8.66 1.69
CA SER A 50 6.41 9.33 2.98
C SER A 50 5.36 10.43 2.89
N LEU A 51 4.36 10.33 3.75
CA LEU A 51 3.22 11.23 3.83
C LEU A 51 3.28 12.02 5.13
N SER A 52 3.04 13.32 5.07
CA SER A 52 2.85 14.18 6.24
C SER A 52 1.36 14.42 6.45
N LEU A 53 0.87 14.04 7.63
CA LEU A 53 -0.51 14.08 8.06
C LEU A 53 -0.58 14.91 9.36
N THR A 54 -0.84 16.20 9.27
CA THR A 54 -0.87 17.11 10.43
C THR A 54 0.45 17.04 11.24
N ALA A 55 0.48 16.30 12.37
CA ALA A 55 1.65 16.12 13.25
C ALA A 55 2.39 14.77 13.06
N VAL A 56 1.88 13.89 12.20
CA VAL A 56 2.42 12.54 11.98
C VAL A 56 3.00 12.40 10.58
N ARG A 57 4.18 11.78 10.49
CA ARG A 57 4.73 11.24 9.25
C ARG A 57 4.37 9.76 9.15
N LEU A 58 3.71 9.36 8.06
CA LEU A 58 3.46 7.98 7.71
C LEU A 58 4.38 7.60 6.54
N ASP A 59 5.25 6.63 6.77
CA ASP A 59 6.07 6.04 5.73
C ASP A 59 5.47 4.68 5.37
N PHE A 60 5.33 4.39 4.08
CA PHE A 60 4.92 3.07 3.61
C PHE A 60 5.77 2.59 2.44
N THR A 61 5.87 1.27 2.33
CA THR A 61 6.48 0.60 1.20
C THR A 61 5.50 -0.40 0.59
N VAL A 62 5.54 -0.55 -0.73
CA VAL A 62 4.89 -1.64 -1.45
C VAL A 62 5.95 -2.47 -2.14
N SER A 63 5.93 -3.79 -1.94
CA SER A 63 6.90 -4.75 -2.49
C SER A 63 6.21 -6.08 -2.81
N TYR A 64 6.87 -6.95 -3.59
CA TYR A 64 6.31 -8.25 -3.96
C TYR A 64 6.92 -9.39 -3.13
N HIS A 65 6.05 -10.14 -2.44
CA HIS A 65 6.45 -11.23 -1.56
C HIS A 65 6.45 -12.57 -2.31
N ASP A 66 7.61 -13.19 -2.52
CA ASP A 66 7.74 -14.38 -3.38
C ASP A 66 7.00 -15.61 -2.88
N TYR A 67 7.02 -15.84 -1.57
CA TYR A 67 6.33 -17.00 -1.00
C TYR A 67 4.81 -16.96 -1.22
N TYR A 68 4.18 -15.79 -0.98
CA TYR A 68 2.75 -15.62 -1.16
C TYR A 68 2.36 -15.22 -2.59
N GLN A 69 3.32 -14.83 -3.43
CA GLN A 69 3.14 -14.41 -4.82
C GLN A 69 2.17 -13.22 -4.97
N VAL A 70 2.26 -12.26 -4.05
CA VAL A 70 1.37 -11.09 -3.99
C VAL A 70 2.14 -9.84 -3.55
N PRO A 71 1.64 -8.64 -3.89
CA PRO A 71 2.11 -7.40 -3.27
C PRO A 71 1.82 -7.38 -1.77
N VAL A 72 2.72 -6.75 -1.01
CA VAL A 72 2.59 -6.49 0.42
C VAL A 72 2.83 -5.02 0.72
N ILE A 73 2.12 -4.50 1.70
CA ILE A 73 2.33 -3.16 2.24
C ILE A 73 2.97 -3.26 3.62
N ASN A 74 3.98 -2.44 3.85
CA ASN A 74 4.56 -2.22 5.17
C ASN A 74 4.44 -0.75 5.51
N CYS A 75 4.14 -0.40 6.76
CA CYS A 75 4.07 0.98 7.22
C CYS A 75 4.84 1.24 8.51
N ARG A 76 5.23 2.49 8.69
CA ARG A 76 5.78 3.06 9.91
C ARG A 76 5.19 4.44 10.12
N MET A 77 5.03 4.81 11.38
CA MET A 77 4.49 6.11 11.76
C MET A 77 5.44 6.79 12.71
N TYR A 78 5.51 8.11 12.61
CA TYR A 78 6.37 8.93 13.43
C TYR A 78 5.63 10.20 13.86
N GLU A 79 5.77 10.59 15.12
CA GLU A 79 5.34 11.90 15.62
C GLU A 79 6.57 12.63 16.16
N ASN A 80 6.81 13.85 15.69
CA ASN A 80 8.00 14.64 16.06
C ASN A 80 9.32 13.85 15.93
N GLY A 81 9.42 13.00 14.90
CA GLY A 81 10.59 12.15 14.64
C GLY A 81 10.70 10.88 15.48
N LYS A 82 9.80 10.65 16.45
CA LYS A 82 9.76 9.42 17.25
C LYS A 82 8.82 8.40 16.62
N PHE A 83 9.29 7.17 16.49
CA PHE A 83 8.47 6.05 16.00
C PHE A 83 7.25 5.84 16.91
N LEU A 84 6.09 5.60 16.28
CA LEU A 84 4.85 5.24 16.94
C LEU A 84 4.53 3.77 16.66
N SER A 85 4.28 3.02 17.73
CA SER A 85 3.64 1.72 17.63
C SER A 85 2.19 1.85 17.16
N MET A 86 1.59 0.73 16.74
CA MET A 86 0.18 0.70 16.32
C MET A 86 -0.78 1.23 17.39
N VAL A 87 -0.55 0.86 18.66
CA VAL A 87 -1.35 1.32 19.80
C VAL A 87 -1.21 2.84 19.97
N GLN A 88 0.00 3.37 19.83
CA GLN A 88 0.25 4.81 19.95
C GLN A 88 -0.30 5.60 18.76
N SER A 89 -0.42 4.98 17.58
CA SER A 89 -1.00 5.65 16.42
C SER A 89 -2.49 5.95 16.54
N GLN A 90 -3.21 5.27 17.44
CA GLN A 90 -4.66 5.44 17.66
C GLN A 90 -5.07 6.87 18.02
N SER A 91 -4.15 7.68 18.56
CA SER A 91 -4.41 9.08 18.88
C SER A 91 -4.44 10.00 17.65
N VAL A 92 -3.93 9.55 16.50
CA VAL A 92 -3.79 10.39 15.29
C VAL A 92 -4.41 9.74 14.05
N LEU A 93 -4.26 8.42 13.89
CA LEU A 93 -4.96 7.62 12.91
C LEU A 93 -5.85 6.63 13.64
N ASN A 94 -7.05 6.37 13.14
CA ASN A 94 -7.95 5.36 13.69
C ASN A 94 -7.69 4.04 12.96
N PRO A 95 -6.87 3.12 13.50
CA PRO A 95 -6.69 1.85 12.85
C PRO A 95 -7.92 0.97 12.96
N THR A 96 -8.16 0.15 11.94
CA THR A 96 -9.17 -0.90 12.04
C THR A 96 -8.67 -2.05 12.91
N THR A 97 -9.59 -2.79 13.52
CA THR A 97 -9.31 -4.08 14.17
C THR A 97 -9.60 -5.28 13.26
N GLN A 98 -10.15 -5.04 12.07
CA GLN A 98 -10.58 -6.09 11.13
C GLN A 98 -9.43 -6.64 10.27
N THR A 99 -8.35 -5.86 10.12
CA THR A 99 -7.17 -6.24 9.34
C THR A 99 -6.10 -6.73 10.30
N SER A 100 -5.63 -7.96 10.11
CA SER A 100 -4.52 -8.49 10.90
C SER A 100 -3.21 -7.79 10.51
N VAL A 101 -2.60 -7.10 11.47
CA VAL A 101 -1.34 -6.37 11.30
C VAL A 101 -0.34 -6.88 12.31
N GLU A 102 0.85 -7.21 11.84
CA GLU A 102 1.94 -7.73 12.67
C GLU A 102 3.18 -6.85 12.52
N LEU A 103 3.93 -6.71 13.61
CA LEU A 103 5.25 -6.11 13.58
C LEU A 103 6.25 -7.19 13.18
N GLN A 104 6.82 -7.10 11.99
CA GLN A 104 7.78 -8.06 11.47
C GLN A 104 8.90 -7.37 10.70
N ASP A 105 10.00 -8.06 10.50
CA ASP A 105 11.09 -7.51 9.68
C ASP A 105 10.67 -7.46 8.21
N HIS A 106 10.82 -6.28 7.62
CA HIS A 106 10.52 -6.04 6.22
C HIS A 106 11.40 -6.93 5.34
N HIS A 107 10.79 -7.81 4.55
CA HIS A 107 11.48 -8.87 3.81
C HIS A 107 12.59 -8.43 2.83
N LEU A 108 12.64 -7.15 2.44
CA LEU A 108 13.74 -6.56 1.64
C LEU A 108 14.67 -5.59 2.41
N LEU A 109 14.30 -5.15 3.61
CA LEU A 109 14.99 -4.06 4.31
C LEU A 109 15.58 -4.50 5.64
N ASP A 110 15.23 -5.69 6.15
CA ASP A 110 15.74 -6.28 7.40
C ASP A 110 15.62 -5.33 8.60
N GLN A 111 14.48 -4.65 8.67
CA GLN A 111 14.13 -3.79 9.80
C GLN A 111 12.65 -3.97 10.15
N PRO A 112 12.20 -3.64 11.37
CA PRO A 112 10.82 -3.91 11.79
C PRO A 112 9.83 -2.91 11.17
N TRP A 113 8.79 -3.40 10.50
CA TRP A 113 7.67 -2.62 9.99
C TRP A 113 6.34 -3.26 10.39
N LEU A 114 5.30 -2.44 10.44
CA LEU A 114 3.94 -2.93 10.55
C LEU A 114 3.51 -3.44 9.19
N GLN A 115 3.09 -4.70 9.09
CA GLN A 115 2.74 -5.34 7.84
C GLN A 115 1.37 -5.97 7.93
N ILE A 116 0.57 -5.82 6.87
CA ILE A 116 -0.67 -6.58 6.71
C ILE A 116 -0.31 -7.98 6.26
N HIS A 117 -0.83 -8.99 6.96
CA HIS A 117 -0.56 -10.38 6.62
C HIS A 117 -1.20 -10.76 5.26
N PRO A 118 -0.44 -11.29 4.28
CA PRO A 118 -0.90 -11.44 2.89
C PRO A 118 -1.66 -12.75 2.57
N CYS A 119 -1.93 -13.61 3.55
CA CYS A 119 -2.45 -14.96 3.28
C CYS A 119 -3.77 -15.02 2.49
N GLU A 120 -4.65 -14.04 2.67
CA GLU A 120 -5.96 -14.01 2.01
C GLU A 120 -5.96 -13.18 0.71
N THR A 121 -4.84 -12.50 0.42
CA THR A 121 -4.78 -11.53 -0.67
C THR A 121 -5.14 -12.16 -2.02
N LEU A 122 -4.57 -13.32 -2.34
CA LEU A 122 -4.79 -13.95 -3.64
C LEU A 122 -6.28 -14.23 -3.92
N LEU A 123 -6.92 -14.94 -2.98
CA LEU A 123 -8.32 -15.35 -3.10
C LEU A 123 -9.26 -14.14 -3.17
N THR A 124 -9.02 -13.13 -2.33
CA THR A 124 -9.88 -11.95 -2.26
C THR A 124 -9.79 -11.10 -3.52
N ILE A 125 -8.60 -10.86 -4.06
CA ILE A 125 -8.44 -10.02 -5.25
C ILE A 125 -8.98 -10.71 -6.49
N ASP A 126 -8.71 -12.00 -6.67
CA ASP A 126 -9.24 -12.74 -7.80
C ASP A 126 -10.79 -12.73 -7.78
N ALA A 127 -11.42 -12.89 -6.62
CA ALA A 127 -12.89 -12.80 -6.49
C ALA A 127 -13.45 -11.40 -6.85
N HIS A 128 -12.76 -10.32 -6.49
CA HIS A 128 -13.19 -8.95 -6.82
C HIS A 128 -13.05 -8.63 -8.31
N LEU A 129 -12.01 -9.17 -8.96
CA LEU A 129 -11.73 -8.89 -10.37
C LEU A 129 -12.53 -9.78 -11.34
N GLN A 130 -13.14 -10.88 -10.88
CA GLN A 130 -13.96 -11.78 -11.72
C GLN A 130 -15.07 -11.05 -12.49
N ASN A 131 -15.65 -10.01 -11.91
CA ASN A 131 -16.75 -9.24 -12.50
C ASN A 131 -16.34 -7.80 -12.87
N ALA A 132 -15.04 -7.52 -12.98
CA ALA A 132 -14.55 -6.20 -13.35
C ALA A 132 -14.98 -5.83 -14.78
N PRO A 133 -15.28 -4.54 -15.06
CA PRO A 133 -15.57 -4.07 -16.40
C PRO A 133 -14.45 -4.43 -17.40
N SER A 134 -14.83 -4.80 -18.62
CA SER A 134 -13.88 -5.18 -19.67
C SER A 134 -13.10 -4.00 -20.26
N THR A 135 -13.69 -2.80 -20.28
CA THR A 135 -13.07 -1.55 -20.75
C THR A 135 -12.26 -0.88 -19.65
N LYS A 136 -10.94 -0.98 -19.75
CA LYS A 136 -9.98 -0.53 -18.74
C LYS A 136 -9.08 0.56 -19.30
N ARG A 137 -8.74 1.55 -18.46
CA ARG A 137 -7.79 2.64 -18.78
C ARG A 137 -6.34 2.19 -18.66
N TYR A 138 -6.09 1.20 -17.80
CA TYR A 138 -4.78 0.66 -17.50
C TYR A 138 -4.70 -0.82 -17.81
N ASN A 139 -3.48 -1.36 -17.85
CA ASN A 139 -3.27 -2.80 -18.02
C ASN A 139 -3.75 -3.59 -16.79
N HIS A 140 -3.85 -4.91 -16.96
CA HIS A 140 -4.37 -5.81 -15.92
C HIS A 140 -3.53 -5.81 -14.63
N VAL A 141 -2.22 -5.52 -14.70
CA VAL A 141 -1.33 -5.50 -13.53
C VAL A 141 -1.64 -4.28 -12.67
N VAL A 142 -1.77 -3.10 -13.29
CA VAL A 142 -2.12 -1.87 -12.59
C VAL A 142 -3.53 -1.94 -12.01
N GLU A 143 -4.49 -2.49 -12.75
CA GLU A 143 -5.83 -2.78 -12.22
C GLU A 143 -5.76 -3.68 -10.98
N TYR A 144 -4.99 -4.78 -11.06
CA TYR A 144 -4.77 -5.68 -9.93
C TYR A 144 -4.19 -4.94 -8.73
N LEU A 145 -3.14 -4.13 -8.93
CA LEU A 145 -2.48 -3.38 -7.85
C LEU A 145 -3.39 -2.32 -7.24
N CYS A 146 -4.19 -1.63 -8.05
CA CYS A 146 -5.16 -0.66 -7.55
C CYS A 146 -6.30 -1.34 -6.76
N CYS A 147 -6.83 -2.46 -7.25
CA CYS A 147 -7.80 -3.27 -6.51
C CYS A 147 -7.21 -3.75 -5.18
N TRP A 148 -6.00 -4.29 -5.23
CA TRP A 148 -5.24 -4.72 -4.06
C TRP A 148 -5.05 -3.60 -3.04
N PHE A 149 -4.60 -2.41 -3.46
CA PHE A 149 -4.36 -1.30 -2.55
C PHE A 149 -5.67 -0.78 -1.93
N GLY A 150 -6.79 -0.85 -2.65
CA GLY A 150 -8.10 -0.51 -2.09
C GLY A 150 -8.52 -1.43 -0.93
N LEU A 151 -8.14 -2.71 -0.98
CA LEU A 151 -8.56 -3.75 -0.03
C LEU A 151 -7.52 -4.05 1.06
N TYR A 152 -6.24 -3.90 0.74
CA TYR A 152 -5.10 -4.27 1.59
C TYR A 152 -4.04 -3.15 1.68
N GLY A 153 -4.30 -1.95 1.14
CA GLY A 153 -3.41 -0.80 1.25
C GLY A 153 -3.71 0.05 2.49
N LEU A 154 -3.32 1.33 2.46
CA LEU A 154 -3.55 2.26 3.58
C LEU A 154 -5.02 2.38 4.02
N PRO A 155 -6.03 2.41 3.12
CA PRO A 155 -7.43 2.46 3.53
C PRO A 155 -7.88 1.27 4.38
N SER A 156 -7.24 0.10 4.20
CA SER A 156 -7.54 -1.08 5.01
C SER A 156 -7.01 -0.93 6.44
N LEU A 157 -5.82 -0.37 6.61
CA LEU A 157 -5.25 -0.09 7.93
C LEU A 157 -5.97 1.06 8.63
N PHE A 158 -6.27 2.11 7.88
CA PHE A 158 -6.70 3.40 8.38
C PHE A 158 -7.93 3.85 7.57
N PRO A 159 -9.16 3.54 8.02
CA PRO A 159 -10.40 3.78 7.25
C PRO A 159 -10.71 5.25 6.92
N GLN A 160 -9.96 6.17 7.51
CA GLN A 160 -9.97 7.59 7.16
C GLN A 160 -9.29 7.90 5.82
N PHE A 161 -8.45 7.01 5.30
CA PHE A 161 -7.96 7.12 3.94
C PHE A 161 -9.01 6.60 2.96
N ARG A 162 -9.09 7.28 1.82
CA ARG A 162 -9.81 6.83 0.63
C ARG A 162 -8.83 6.74 -0.52
N PHE A 163 -9.02 5.69 -1.32
CA PHE A 163 -8.34 5.50 -2.58
C PHE A 163 -9.40 5.24 -3.64
N ARG A 164 -9.54 6.16 -4.60
CA ARG A 164 -10.57 6.08 -5.66
C ARG A 164 -9.98 6.35 -7.04
N PRO A 165 -9.09 5.48 -7.54
CA PRO A 165 -8.51 5.66 -8.86
C PRO A 165 -9.58 5.47 -9.93
N SER A 166 -9.52 6.29 -10.99
CA SER A 166 -10.35 6.11 -12.17
C SER A 166 -9.71 5.05 -13.08
N ILE A 167 -10.04 3.77 -12.83
CA ILE A 167 -9.48 2.62 -13.56
C ILE A 167 -10.27 2.26 -14.81
N TYR A 168 -11.58 2.49 -14.79
CA TYR A 168 -12.50 2.13 -15.87
C TYR A 168 -13.00 3.38 -16.60
N TYR A 169 -13.44 3.22 -17.85
CA TYR A 169 -14.08 4.28 -18.63
C TYR A 169 -15.56 4.41 -18.29
#